data_AF-A0A0L7K2L7-F1
#
_entry.id   AF-A0A0L7K2L7-F1
#
_cell.length_a   1.000
_cell.length_b   1.000
_cell.length_c   1.000
_cell.angle_alpha   90.00
_cell.angle_beta   90.00
_cell.angle_gamma   90.00
#
_symmetry.space_group_name_H-M   'P 1'
#
loop_
_entity.id
_entity.type
_entity.pdbx_description
1 polymer ?
#
loop_
_entity_poly.entity_id
_entity_poly.type
_entity_poly.pdbx_seq_one_letter_code
_entity_poly.pdbx_strand_id
1 'polypeptide(L)'
;MHSPDRPVHPPRLPSLRWRRLWNDVSAEQFWIFYRKRISLRKAAKQCNVSYPTLFRYVKKHKNDSDALLEGQKLTPNYDVNKTFTDDQEAALKAYIKDCALKFYGLSSKDVRRVAYQMATINDIKYPDTWKKEEMAGKEWLRSFKSRHPDLSMKKPEASHYADGTIVSPTLKNTAEIVSFFDDLFDCVNGASLYHKNNKGKPLRQAVTEKSPHHAFWNDAILKLSKIRFIDGNGRETTVPSLKNWIITLNSYKRVWQFFKTNNIKVMRPRYFNSDPVENFFGQVRAYNFRNNDPDCHTFLCTFRSLLITRFIKFHSDGYNCEEDSGEQLLKLQNLFATTATAENAIESGSPDSSDYQRFRPESIQGSAGQERLRVHSRAYTTGWVMRKILRKINCRTCEESLTSPETKSIHNWISFREFKSIKAKKLTYPSEYAVRLFGKIIEEANINLETNPQQQDLIKNIKSKIKSNQSMFDFLNCESHRNIVTEYFLEYTLRLTVFNWCNIINKILKGTDVSRLANNELPAMQLKAFNKYKTKLKNKRLNK
;
A
#
# COMPACT_ATOMS: atom_id res chain seq x y z
N MET A 1 -57.73 31.39 0.31
CA MET A 1 -57.77 30.79 1.66
C MET A 1 -56.35 30.59 2.14
N HIS A 2 -55.85 31.56 2.91
CA HIS A 2 -54.56 31.49 3.58
C HIS A 2 -54.71 30.68 4.87
N SER A 3 -53.89 29.65 5.04
CA SER A 3 -53.67 29.01 6.34
C SER A 3 -52.39 29.58 6.97
N PRO A 4 -52.39 29.85 8.29
CA PRO A 4 -51.40 30.72 8.92
C PRO A 4 -50.10 29.98 9.28
N ASP A 5 -49.02 30.75 9.23
CA ASP A 5 -47.67 30.36 9.64
C ASP A 5 -47.65 29.80 11.07
N ARG A 6 -47.08 28.60 11.24
CA ARG A 6 -46.68 28.08 12.55
C ARG A 6 -45.45 28.86 13.03
N PRO A 7 -45.42 29.36 14.28
CA PRO A 7 -44.25 30.04 14.81
C PRO A 7 -43.08 29.05 14.95
N VAL A 8 -41.97 29.36 14.29
CA VAL A 8 -40.69 28.66 14.46
C VAL A 8 -40.19 28.93 15.88
N HIS A 9 -40.21 27.91 16.74
CA HIS A 9 -39.60 28.01 18.06
C HIS A 9 -38.08 28.20 17.92
N PRO A 10 -37.46 29.15 18.65
CA PRO A 10 -36.01 29.25 18.73
C PRO A 10 -35.43 27.98 19.39
N PRO A 11 -34.23 27.54 18.99
CA PRO A 11 -33.63 26.31 19.51
C PRO A 11 -33.43 26.43 21.03
N ARG A 12 -33.83 25.37 21.76
CA ARG A 12 -33.58 25.25 23.20
C ARG A 12 -32.08 25.33 23.47
N LEU A 13 -31.64 26.42 24.11
CA LEU A 13 -30.29 26.55 24.65
C LEU A 13 -30.05 25.46 25.72
N PRO A 14 -28.92 24.74 25.68
CA PRO A 14 -28.59 23.77 26.71
C PRO A 14 -28.39 24.47 28.07
N SER A 15 -28.89 23.83 29.13
CA SER A 15 -28.89 24.34 30.50
C SER A 15 -27.48 24.65 31.01
N LEU A 16 -27.06 25.90 30.91
CA LEU A 16 -25.87 26.43 31.56
C LEU A 16 -26.20 26.82 33.01
N ARG A 17 -25.43 26.28 33.96
CA ARG A 17 -25.41 26.74 35.36
C ARG A 17 -24.77 28.13 35.38
N TRP A 18 -25.59 29.16 35.18
CA TRP A 18 -25.17 30.57 35.20
C TRP A 18 -24.47 30.90 36.53
N ARG A 19 -23.16 31.16 36.52
CA ARG A 19 -22.64 32.25 37.36
C ARG A 19 -23.01 33.52 36.61
N ARG A 20 -24.06 34.20 37.07
CA ARG A 20 -24.63 35.42 36.48
C ARG A 20 -23.51 36.39 36.08
N LEU A 21 -23.42 36.70 34.79
CA LEU A 21 -22.67 37.84 34.28
C LEU A 21 -23.29 39.10 34.90
N TRP A 22 -22.44 39.92 35.52
CA TRP A 22 -22.78 41.30 35.87
C TRP A 22 -22.89 42.07 34.56
N ASN A 23 -24.05 42.66 34.27
CA ASN A 23 -24.20 43.58 33.13
C ASN A 23 -23.90 45.00 33.61
N ASP A 24 -23.31 45.82 32.74
CA ASP A 24 -22.83 47.20 33.00
C ASP A 24 -23.83 48.10 33.76
N VAL A 25 -25.14 47.83 33.68
CA VAL A 25 -26.23 48.54 34.36
C VAL A 25 -26.21 48.38 35.90
N SER A 26 -25.63 47.30 36.43
CA SER A 26 -25.67 46.98 37.87
C SER A 26 -24.68 47.79 38.72
N ALA A 27 -23.61 48.32 38.11
CA ALA A 27 -22.59 49.10 38.80
C ALA A 27 -23.04 50.55 39.09
N GLU A 28 -23.68 51.19 38.09
CA GLU A 28 -24.23 52.54 38.24
C GLU A 28 -25.40 52.59 39.22
N GLN A 29 -26.29 51.59 39.17
CA GLN A 29 -27.40 51.47 40.12
C GLN A 29 -26.93 51.28 41.57
N PHE A 30 -25.79 50.61 41.79
CA PHE A 30 -25.23 50.43 43.11
C PHE A 30 -24.85 51.76 43.79
N TRP A 31 -24.18 52.68 43.07
CA TRP A 31 -23.78 53.98 43.65
C TRP A 31 -25.00 54.84 44.01
N ILE A 32 -26.07 54.75 43.23
CA ILE A 32 -27.37 55.38 43.55
C ILE A 32 -27.93 54.82 44.87
N PHE A 33 -27.85 53.51 45.10
CA PHE A 33 -28.34 52.89 46.33
C PHE A 33 -27.43 53.14 47.55
N TYR A 34 -26.12 53.26 47.34
CA TYR A 34 -25.15 53.64 48.37
C TYR A 34 -25.39 55.06 48.88
N ARG A 35 -25.57 56.03 47.96
CA ARG A 35 -25.92 57.43 48.30
C ARG A 35 -27.28 57.52 49.01
N LYS A 36 -28.24 56.64 48.70
CA LYS A 36 -29.56 56.54 49.36
C LYS A 36 -29.55 55.82 50.73
N ARG A 37 -28.38 55.51 51.31
CA ARG A 37 -28.20 54.80 52.59
C ARG A 37 -28.99 53.48 52.70
N ILE A 38 -29.12 52.75 51.60
CA ILE A 38 -29.76 51.43 51.60
C ILE A 38 -28.78 50.38 52.14
N SER A 39 -29.26 49.43 52.94
CA SER A 39 -28.41 48.35 53.44
C SER A 39 -27.83 47.50 52.30
N LEU A 40 -26.56 47.08 52.43
CA LEU A 40 -25.86 46.31 51.40
C LEU A 40 -26.60 45.02 50.98
N ARG A 41 -27.35 44.39 51.89
CA ARG A 41 -28.17 43.22 51.57
C ARG A 41 -29.35 43.57 50.65
N LYS A 42 -30.00 44.71 50.90
CA LYS A 42 -31.12 45.20 50.08
C LYS A 42 -30.63 45.70 48.72
N ALA A 43 -29.49 46.39 48.69
CA ALA A 43 -28.83 46.81 47.45
C ALA A 43 -28.40 45.60 46.60
N ALA A 44 -27.82 44.55 47.21
CA ALA A 44 -27.46 43.32 46.52
C ALA A 44 -28.67 42.61 45.89
N LYS A 45 -29.81 42.57 46.60
CA LYS A 45 -31.06 42.01 46.07
C LYS A 45 -31.60 42.81 44.89
N GLN A 46 -31.59 44.15 44.97
CA GLN A 46 -32.09 45.04 43.93
C GLN A 46 -31.20 45.06 42.68
N CYS A 47 -29.87 45.05 42.84
CA CYS A 47 -28.91 44.97 41.74
C CYS A 47 -28.74 43.55 41.18
N ASN A 48 -29.44 42.56 41.76
CA ASN A 48 -29.38 41.13 41.41
C ASN A 48 -27.98 40.49 41.54
N VAL A 49 -27.25 40.89 42.59
CA VAL A 49 -25.86 40.51 42.87
C VAL A 49 -25.76 39.69 44.16
N SER A 50 -24.77 38.80 44.25
CA SER A 50 -24.48 38.12 45.51
C SER A 50 -23.95 39.12 46.57
N TYR A 51 -24.50 39.07 47.78
CA TYR A 51 -24.06 39.93 48.89
C TYR A 51 -22.53 39.89 49.14
N PRO A 52 -21.86 38.72 49.11
CA PRO A 52 -20.40 38.66 49.26
C PRO A 52 -19.63 39.44 48.18
N THR A 53 -20.09 39.41 46.93
CA THR A 53 -19.47 40.16 45.82
C THR A 53 -19.56 41.65 46.06
N LEU A 54 -20.75 42.13 46.42
CA LEU A 54 -20.99 43.55 46.69
C LEU A 54 -20.18 44.03 47.90
N PHE A 55 -20.16 43.23 48.98
CA PHE A 55 -19.41 43.53 50.19
C PHE A 55 -17.91 43.66 49.94
N ARG A 56 -17.31 42.76 49.15
CA ARG A 56 -15.89 42.84 48.78
C ARG A 56 -15.59 44.11 47.98
N TYR A 57 -16.49 44.51 47.07
CA TYR A 57 -16.31 45.71 46.27
C TYR A 57 -16.31 46.99 47.12
N VAL A 58 -17.31 47.15 47.99
CA VAL A 58 -17.40 48.31 48.91
C VAL A 58 -16.20 48.38 49.84
N LYS A 59 -15.72 47.23 50.33
CA LYS A 59 -14.53 47.19 51.20
C LYS A 59 -13.26 47.62 50.46
N LYS A 60 -13.13 47.29 49.17
CA LYS A 60 -11.97 47.64 48.34
C LYS A 60 -11.91 49.14 48.02
N HIS A 61 -13.05 49.77 47.80
CA HIS A 61 -13.17 51.17 47.36
C HIS A 61 -13.59 52.14 48.48
N LYS A 62 -13.46 51.72 49.76
CA LYS A 62 -13.90 52.50 50.93
C LYS A 62 -13.17 53.84 51.12
N ASN A 63 -11.99 53.97 50.52
CA ASN A 63 -11.10 55.12 50.68
C ASN A 63 -10.95 55.96 49.39
N ASP A 64 -11.65 55.59 48.30
CA ASP A 64 -11.61 56.34 47.05
C ASP A 64 -12.62 57.49 47.11
N SER A 65 -12.26 58.68 46.60
CA SER A 65 -13.18 59.82 46.55
C SER A 65 -14.36 59.54 45.63
N ASP A 66 -15.57 60.00 45.98
CA ASP A 66 -16.83 59.77 45.22
C ASP A 66 -16.76 60.11 43.73
N ALA A 67 -15.89 61.04 43.31
CA ALA A 67 -15.67 61.42 41.92
C ALA A 67 -14.83 60.40 41.10
N LEU A 68 -14.01 59.56 41.73
CA LEU A 68 -13.22 58.50 41.08
C LEU A 68 -14.00 57.20 40.84
N LEU A 69 -15.18 57.10 41.44
CA LEU A 69 -16.03 55.90 41.46
C LEU A 69 -17.13 55.94 40.39
N GLU A 70 -17.39 57.13 39.84
CA GLU A 70 -18.31 57.36 38.73
C GLU A 70 -17.65 56.87 37.42
N GLY A 71 -18.17 55.77 36.86
CA GLY A 71 -17.64 55.15 35.64
C GLY A 71 -16.66 53.99 35.84
N GLN A 72 -16.29 53.62 37.07
CA GLN A 72 -15.48 52.41 37.29
C GLN A 72 -16.30 51.14 37.05
N LYS A 73 -15.98 50.44 35.95
CA LYS A 73 -16.56 49.15 35.62
C LYS A 73 -15.95 48.05 36.48
N LEU A 74 -16.80 47.23 37.08
CA LEU A 74 -16.41 45.95 37.69
C LEU A 74 -16.16 44.92 36.59
N THR A 75 -15.06 45.08 35.86
CA THR A 75 -14.61 44.05 34.92
C THR A 75 -14.03 42.89 35.72
N PRO A 76 -14.47 41.65 35.50
CA PRO A 76 -13.84 40.51 36.14
C PRO A 76 -12.39 40.45 35.66
N ASN A 77 -11.44 40.38 36.60
CA ASN A 77 -10.02 40.23 36.30
C ASN A 77 -9.77 38.78 35.85
N TYR A 78 -10.10 38.48 34.59
CA TYR A 78 -9.86 37.17 33.98
C TYR A 78 -8.39 36.98 33.57
N ASP A 79 -7.60 38.06 33.54
CA ASP A 79 -6.19 38.03 33.14
C ASP A 79 -5.32 37.25 34.12
N VAL A 80 -5.73 37.13 35.40
CA VAL A 80 -5.01 36.35 36.42
C VAL A 80 -5.00 34.83 36.13
N ASN A 81 -5.86 34.34 35.22
CA ASN A 81 -5.96 32.93 34.83
C ASN A 81 -5.58 32.68 33.36
N LYS A 82 -4.96 33.65 32.67
CA LYS A 82 -4.43 33.43 31.32
C LYS A 82 -3.24 32.48 31.39
N THR A 83 -3.33 31.36 30.67
CA THR A 83 -2.25 30.37 30.57
C THR A 83 -1.12 30.87 29.66
N PHE A 84 -1.42 31.67 28.64
CA PHE A 84 -0.44 32.23 27.71
C PHE A 84 -0.37 33.74 27.86
N THR A 85 0.82 34.31 27.64
CA THR A 85 0.99 35.76 27.44
C THR A 85 0.40 36.18 26.10
N ASP A 86 0.12 37.46 25.91
CA ASP A 86 -0.48 37.96 24.66
C ASP A 86 0.43 37.67 23.45
N ASP A 87 1.76 37.70 23.60
CA ASP A 87 2.73 37.35 22.55
C ASP A 87 2.69 35.85 22.21
N GLN A 88 2.59 34.99 23.22
CA GLN A 88 2.43 33.54 23.02
C GLN A 88 1.09 33.21 22.38
N GLU A 89 0.03 33.92 22.76
CA GLU A 89 -1.30 33.76 22.18
C GLU A 89 -1.30 34.21 20.71
N ALA A 90 -0.59 35.29 20.39
CA ALA A 90 -0.37 35.76 19.02
C ALA A 90 0.46 34.77 18.17
N ALA A 91 1.52 34.18 18.73
CA ALA A 91 2.32 33.16 18.06
C ALA A 91 1.50 31.89 17.77
N LEU A 92 0.71 31.44 18.75
CA LEU A 92 -0.19 30.29 18.59
C LEU A 92 -1.26 30.57 17.52
N LYS A 93 -1.82 31.78 17.51
CA LYS A 93 -2.76 32.23 16.49
C LYS A 93 -2.12 32.25 15.09
N ALA A 94 -0.91 32.78 14.95
CA ALA A 94 -0.18 32.80 13.68
C ALA A 94 0.08 31.38 13.17
N TYR A 95 0.50 30.47 14.06
CA TYR A 95 0.70 29.06 13.74
C TYR A 95 -0.60 28.39 13.27
N ILE A 96 -1.73 28.63 13.95
CA ILE A 96 -3.04 28.09 13.54
C ILE A 96 -3.46 28.61 12.16
N LYS A 97 -3.23 29.91 11.87
CA LYS A 97 -3.51 30.49 10.55
C LYS A 97 -2.60 29.91 9.46
N ASP A 98 -1.31 29.74 9.74
CA ASP A 98 -0.35 29.14 8.81
C ASP A 98 -0.70 27.67 8.50
N CYS A 99 -1.14 26.92 9.52
CA CYS A 99 -1.64 25.56 9.34
C CYS A 99 -2.95 25.49 8.52
N ALA A 100 -3.79 26.53 8.60
CA ALA A 100 -4.99 26.65 7.78
C ALA A 100 -4.69 27.01 6.31
N LEU A 101 -3.56 27.69 6.04
CA LEU A 101 -3.11 28.03 4.69
C LEU A 101 -2.32 26.89 4.02
N LYS A 102 -1.51 26.14 4.78
CA LYS A 102 -0.62 25.10 4.26
C LYS A 102 -1.21 23.69 4.28
N PHE A 103 -2.23 23.44 5.10
CA PHE A 103 -2.85 22.11 5.29
C PHE A 103 -4.39 22.23 5.44
N TYR A 104 -5.09 21.13 5.76
CA TYR A 104 -6.56 21.07 5.90
C TYR A 104 -7.14 21.84 7.11
N GLY A 105 -6.34 22.67 7.80
CA GLY A 105 -6.69 23.35 9.05
C GLY A 105 -6.68 22.43 10.28
N LEU A 106 -6.48 23.01 11.47
CA LEU A 106 -6.46 22.25 12.73
C LEU A 106 -7.86 22.04 13.30
N SER A 107 -8.17 20.81 13.73
CA SER A 107 -9.43 20.56 14.44
C SER A 107 -9.40 21.15 15.85
N SER A 108 -10.57 21.28 16.48
CA SER A 108 -10.65 21.74 17.88
C SER A 108 -9.89 20.85 18.86
N LYS A 109 -9.66 19.56 18.55
CA LYS A 109 -8.80 18.69 19.37
C LYS A 109 -7.31 18.97 19.11
N ASP A 110 -6.94 19.21 17.87
CA ASP A 110 -5.55 19.46 17.50
C ASP A 110 -5.07 20.80 18.06
N VAL A 111 -5.90 21.86 17.97
CA VAL A 111 -5.60 23.16 18.61
C VAL A 111 -5.37 22.99 20.13
N ARG A 112 -6.18 22.16 20.80
CA ARG A 112 -6.01 21.88 22.23
C ARG A 112 -4.72 21.12 22.53
N ARG A 113 -4.31 20.17 21.66
CA ARG A 113 -3.03 19.45 21.80
C ARG A 113 -1.84 20.36 21.56
N VAL A 114 -1.89 21.20 20.52
CA VAL A 114 -0.83 22.17 20.19
C VAL A 114 -0.65 23.15 21.35
N ALA A 115 -1.74 23.64 21.94
CA ALA A 115 -1.67 24.48 23.12
C ALA A 115 -1.00 23.78 24.32
N TYR A 116 -1.35 22.52 24.59
CA TYR A 116 -0.67 21.75 25.64
C TYR A 116 0.82 21.56 25.35
N GLN A 117 1.18 21.18 24.13
CA GLN A 117 2.58 21.02 23.71
C GLN A 117 3.36 22.32 23.84
N MET A 118 2.78 23.45 23.42
CA MET A 118 3.38 24.77 23.57
C MET A 118 3.59 25.12 25.03
N ALA A 119 2.66 24.78 25.91
CA ALA A 119 2.79 25.02 27.33
C ALA A 119 3.88 24.15 27.98
N THR A 120 3.97 22.87 27.60
CA THR A 120 5.01 21.94 28.07
C THR A 120 6.41 22.30 27.57
N ILE A 121 6.56 22.68 26.30
CA ILE A 121 7.85 23.02 25.69
C ILE A 121 8.43 24.31 26.27
N ASN A 122 7.56 25.29 26.56
CA ASN A 122 7.97 26.60 27.06
C ASN A 122 7.92 26.69 28.61
N ASP A 123 7.78 25.56 29.30
CA ASP A 123 7.70 25.45 30.77
C ASP A 123 6.67 26.40 31.41
N ILE A 124 5.53 26.55 30.76
CA ILE A 124 4.44 27.43 31.18
C ILE A 124 3.56 26.68 32.18
N LYS A 125 3.15 27.34 33.27
CA LYS A 125 2.24 26.72 34.24
C LYS A 125 0.84 26.53 33.63
N TYR A 126 0.36 25.28 33.58
CA TYR A 126 -0.97 24.91 33.09
C TYR A 126 -1.75 24.06 34.12
N PRO A 127 -3.09 23.94 33.99
CA PRO A 127 -3.90 23.12 34.88
C PRO A 127 -3.56 21.62 34.80
N ASP A 128 -3.63 20.88 35.92
CA ASP A 128 -3.34 19.44 35.99
C ASP A 128 -4.20 18.59 35.04
N THR A 129 -5.40 19.08 34.72
CA THR A 129 -6.31 18.45 33.75
C THR A 129 -5.70 18.37 32.35
N TRP A 130 -4.83 19.31 31.97
CA TRP A 130 -4.14 19.28 30.68
C TRP A 130 -3.12 18.16 30.63
N LYS A 131 -2.42 17.90 31.74
CA LYS A 131 -1.46 16.80 31.86
C LYS A 131 -2.16 15.45 31.81
N LYS A 132 -3.33 15.32 32.47
CA LYS A 132 -4.13 14.09 32.49
C LYS A 132 -4.72 13.74 31.11
N GLU A 133 -5.20 14.74 30.37
CA GLU A 133 -5.83 14.54 29.06
C GLU A 133 -4.86 14.72 27.87
N GLU A 134 -3.61 15.09 28.13
CA GLU A 134 -2.59 15.48 27.13
C GLU A 134 -3.07 16.55 26.14
N MET A 135 -3.98 17.43 26.57
CA MET A 135 -4.51 18.52 25.76
C MET A 135 -5.16 19.61 26.61
N ALA A 136 -5.20 20.84 26.09
CA ALA A 136 -5.86 21.96 26.76
C ALA A 136 -7.35 21.71 27.02
N GLY A 137 -7.95 22.37 28.02
CA GLY A 137 -9.38 22.22 28.33
C GLY A 137 -10.32 22.78 27.24
N LYS A 138 -11.57 22.29 27.17
CA LYS A 138 -12.59 22.83 26.24
C LYS A 138 -12.93 24.30 26.54
N GLU A 139 -12.97 24.67 27.82
CA GLU A 139 -13.22 26.05 28.25
C GLU A 139 -12.09 27.01 27.83
N TRP A 140 -10.84 26.55 27.89
CA TRP A 140 -9.70 27.32 27.40
C TRP A 140 -9.86 27.62 25.90
N LEU A 141 -10.21 26.61 25.09
CA LEU A 141 -10.42 26.78 23.65
C LEU A 141 -11.56 27.77 23.37
N ARG A 142 -12.64 27.72 24.14
CA ARG A 142 -13.78 28.64 24.02
C ARG A 142 -13.37 30.09 24.34
N SER A 143 -12.57 30.30 25.38
CA SER A 143 -12.04 31.61 25.74
C SER A 143 -11.07 32.16 24.68
N PHE A 144 -10.14 31.32 24.20
CA PHE A 144 -9.22 31.64 23.11
C PHE A 144 -9.95 32.07 21.82
N LYS A 145 -11.02 31.35 21.44
CA LYS A 145 -11.90 31.73 20.32
C LYS A 145 -12.57 33.08 20.51
N SER A 146 -13.06 33.34 21.72
CA SER A 146 -13.73 34.61 22.03
C SER A 146 -12.80 35.81 21.91
N ARG A 147 -11.49 35.62 22.17
CA ARG A 147 -10.45 36.65 22.03
C ARG A 147 -9.93 36.80 20.60
N HIS A 148 -10.13 35.79 19.76
CA HIS A 148 -9.68 35.76 18.37
C HIS A 148 -10.83 35.38 17.43
N PRO A 149 -11.81 36.28 17.25
CA PRO A 149 -12.97 36.03 16.39
C PRO A 149 -12.59 35.82 14.91
N ASP A 150 -11.38 36.24 14.51
CA ASP A 150 -10.81 36.04 13.18
C ASP A 150 -10.26 34.63 12.93
N LEU A 151 -10.27 33.74 13.94
CA LEU A 151 -9.92 32.33 13.78
C LEU A 151 -11.16 31.50 13.41
N SER A 152 -11.39 31.32 12.11
CA SER A 152 -12.38 30.35 11.61
C SER A 152 -11.81 28.93 11.71
N MET A 153 -12.18 28.20 12.76
CA MET A 153 -11.97 26.75 12.81
C MET A 153 -13.11 26.06 12.08
N LYS A 154 -12.80 25.32 11.01
CA LYS A 154 -13.78 24.48 10.32
C LYS A 154 -14.55 23.63 11.35
N LYS A 155 -15.89 23.71 11.30
CA LYS A 155 -16.71 22.61 11.81
C LYS A 155 -16.29 21.34 11.06
N PRO A 156 -16.29 20.16 11.70
CA PRO A 156 -16.09 18.91 10.97
C PRO A 156 -17.34 18.64 10.13
N GLU A 157 -17.47 19.32 9.00
CA GLU A 157 -18.57 19.14 8.06
C GLU A 157 -17.98 18.74 6.72
N ALA A 158 -18.34 17.51 6.32
CA ALA A 158 -17.96 16.74 5.15
C ALA A 158 -16.45 16.72 4.82
N SER A 159 -15.91 15.51 4.69
CA SER A 159 -14.67 15.29 3.94
C SER A 159 -14.79 16.03 2.59
N HIS A 160 -13.73 16.60 2.04
CA HIS A 160 -13.75 17.14 0.69
C HIS A 160 -12.77 16.30 -0.14
N TYR A 161 -13.08 16.04 -1.42
CA TYR A 161 -12.09 15.45 -2.31
C TYR A 161 -10.91 16.42 -2.48
N ALA A 162 -9.78 15.94 -3.02
CA ALA A 162 -8.58 16.76 -3.19
C ALA A 162 -8.79 17.98 -4.11
N ASP A 163 -9.86 17.96 -4.92
CA ASP A 163 -10.30 19.05 -5.80
C ASP A 163 -11.26 20.05 -5.13
N GLY A 164 -11.58 19.88 -3.84
CA GLY A 164 -12.46 20.77 -3.09
C GLY A 164 -13.95 20.46 -3.21
N THR A 165 -14.35 19.38 -3.90
CA THR A 165 -15.76 18.97 -3.96
C THR A 165 -16.20 18.31 -2.65
N ILE A 166 -17.45 18.55 -2.24
CA ILE A 166 -18.04 18.00 -1.01
C ILE A 166 -18.13 16.47 -1.16
N VAL A 167 -17.56 15.72 -0.20
CA VAL A 167 -17.69 14.26 -0.20
C VAL A 167 -19.13 13.89 0.07
N SER A 168 -19.63 12.96 -0.76
CA SER A 168 -20.98 12.42 -0.62
C SER A 168 -21.26 11.99 0.83
N PRO A 169 -22.42 12.35 1.40
CA PRO A 169 -22.81 11.89 2.74
C PRO A 169 -22.86 10.35 2.83
N THR A 170 -22.97 9.65 1.70
CA THR A 170 -22.93 8.19 1.64
C THR A 170 -21.52 7.60 1.64
N LEU A 171 -20.45 8.39 1.46
CA LEU A 171 -19.08 7.86 1.29
C LEU A 171 -18.67 6.94 2.44
N LYS A 172 -18.95 7.35 3.68
CA LYS A 172 -18.62 6.54 4.86
C LYS A 172 -19.33 5.18 4.80
N ASN A 173 -20.62 5.18 4.52
CA ASN A 173 -21.40 3.96 4.41
C ASN A 173 -20.91 3.09 3.24
N THR A 174 -20.55 3.71 2.11
CA THR A 174 -19.95 3.03 0.95
C THR A 174 -18.60 2.41 1.31
N ALA A 175 -17.72 3.12 2.01
CA ALA A 175 -16.43 2.59 2.45
C ALA A 175 -16.61 1.41 3.43
N GLU A 176 -17.54 1.53 4.37
CA GLU A 176 -17.85 0.46 5.34
C GLU A 176 -18.44 -0.78 4.67
N ILE A 177 -19.32 -0.63 3.68
CA ILE A 177 -19.91 -1.78 2.97
C ILE A 177 -18.89 -2.42 2.02
N VAL A 178 -18.08 -1.62 1.32
CA VAL A 178 -17.02 -2.14 0.44
C VAL A 178 -15.96 -2.89 1.23
N SER A 179 -15.49 -2.32 2.35
CA SER A 179 -14.55 -3.00 3.25
C SER A 179 -15.12 -4.32 3.78
N PHE A 180 -16.42 -4.35 4.11
CA PHE A 180 -17.06 -5.57 4.56
C PHE A 180 -17.10 -6.66 3.47
N PHE A 181 -17.45 -6.31 2.23
CA PHE A 181 -17.48 -7.28 1.13
C PHE A 181 -16.08 -7.73 0.70
N ASP A 182 -15.08 -6.87 0.83
CA ASP A 182 -13.67 -7.20 0.63
C ASP A 182 -13.21 -8.28 1.63
N ASP A 183 -13.48 -8.06 2.93
CA ASP A 183 -13.23 -9.05 3.99
C ASP A 183 -14.03 -10.36 3.80
N LEU A 184 -15.29 -10.24 3.35
CA LEU A 184 -16.17 -11.38 3.06
C LEU A 184 -15.60 -12.24 1.93
N PHE A 185 -15.07 -11.63 0.88
CA PHE A 185 -14.45 -12.36 -0.22
C PHE A 185 -13.14 -13.01 0.20
N ASP A 186 -12.31 -12.30 0.97
CA ASP A 186 -11.05 -12.83 1.45
C ASP A 186 -11.25 -14.09 2.32
N CYS A 187 -12.27 -14.10 3.19
CA CYS A 187 -12.54 -15.22 4.11
C CYS A 187 -12.94 -16.53 3.42
N VAL A 188 -13.40 -16.47 2.16
CA VAL A 188 -13.74 -17.63 1.35
C VAL A 188 -12.72 -17.91 0.23
N ASN A 189 -11.65 -17.12 0.13
CA ASN A 189 -10.66 -17.24 -0.95
C ASN A 189 -9.19 -17.30 -0.45
N GLY A 190 -9.00 -17.59 0.83
CA GLY A 190 -7.68 -17.78 1.44
C GLY A 190 -7.00 -19.08 0.97
N ALA A 191 -5.72 -18.99 0.60
CA ALA A 191 -4.88 -20.14 0.21
C ALA A 191 -3.56 -20.25 1.00
N SER A 192 -3.03 -19.12 1.49
CA SER A 192 -1.73 -19.09 2.17
C SER A 192 -1.82 -19.74 3.56
N LEU A 193 -0.89 -20.65 3.87
CA LEU A 193 -0.83 -21.31 5.17
C LEU A 193 -0.39 -20.35 6.30
N TYR A 194 0.45 -19.36 6.00
CA TYR A 194 1.06 -18.47 6.99
C TYR A 194 1.46 -17.13 6.38
N HIS A 195 1.07 -16.03 7.01
CA HIS A 195 1.80 -14.76 6.86
C HIS A 195 3.06 -14.81 7.71
N LYS A 196 4.23 -15.05 7.10
CA LYS A 196 5.53 -15.09 7.80
C LYS A 196 5.90 -13.80 8.56
N ASN A 197 5.09 -12.73 8.54
CA ASN A 197 5.39 -11.42 9.12
C ASN A 197 4.19 -10.59 9.63
N ASN A 198 2.99 -11.15 9.84
CA ASN A 198 1.76 -10.39 10.17
C ASN A 198 1.42 -9.23 9.19
N LYS A 199 2.02 -9.24 7.99
CA LYS A 199 1.77 -8.26 6.93
C LYS A 199 0.91 -8.94 5.86
N GLY A 200 -0.39 -8.76 5.94
CA GLY A 200 -1.38 -9.33 5.03
C GLY A 200 -2.78 -9.21 5.60
N LYS A 201 -3.79 -9.46 4.76
CA LYS A 201 -5.18 -9.42 5.20
C LYS A 201 -5.49 -10.67 6.03
N PRO A 202 -6.01 -10.53 7.26
CA PRO A 202 -6.13 -11.64 8.21
C PRO A 202 -7.12 -12.74 7.77
N LEU A 203 -8.04 -12.41 6.88
CA LEU A 203 -9.02 -13.34 6.32
C LEU A 203 -8.56 -13.96 4.99
N ARG A 204 -7.48 -13.46 4.36
CA ARG A 204 -6.97 -14.00 3.09
C ARG A 204 -5.93 -15.10 3.31
N GLN A 205 -6.23 -16.04 4.20
CA GLN A 205 -5.33 -17.13 4.58
C GLN A 205 -6.12 -18.42 4.85
N ALA A 206 -5.41 -19.52 5.05
CA ALA A 206 -6.03 -20.79 5.41
C ALA A 206 -6.71 -20.71 6.78
N VAL A 207 -7.83 -21.42 6.92
CA VAL A 207 -8.57 -21.55 8.16
C VAL A 207 -7.86 -22.57 9.05
N THR A 208 -7.63 -22.15 10.29
CA THR A 208 -7.08 -22.97 11.38
C THR A 208 -7.95 -22.81 12.62
N GLU A 209 -7.70 -23.62 13.63
CA GLU A 209 -8.44 -23.59 14.91
C GLU A 209 -8.52 -22.20 15.54
N LYS A 210 -7.43 -21.44 15.46
CA LYS A 210 -7.31 -20.10 16.07
C LYS A 210 -7.50 -18.96 15.07
N SER A 211 -7.97 -19.27 13.86
CA SER A 211 -8.05 -18.27 12.80
C SER A 211 -9.22 -17.29 13.02
N PRO A 212 -9.10 -16.02 12.57
CA PRO A 212 -10.13 -15.00 12.76
C PRO A 212 -11.43 -15.27 11.98
N HIS A 213 -11.41 -16.23 11.03
CA HIS A 213 -12.57 -16.63 10.23
C HIS A 213 -13.76 -17.05 11.08
N HIS A 214 -13.54 -17.73 12.21
CA HIS A 214 -14.64 -18.24 13.05
C HIS A 214 -15.51 -17.13 13.62
N ALA A 215 -14.87 -16.07 14.14
CA ALA A 215 -15.59 -14.89 14.63
C ALA A 215 -16.24 -14.14 13.45
N PHE A 216 -15.47 -13.89 12.40
CA PHE A 216 -15.92 -13.14 11.24
C PHE A 216 -17.13 -13.79 10.54
N TRP A 217 -17.16 -15.11 10.36
CA TRP A 217 -18.30 -15.78 9.71
C TRP A 217 -19.59 -15.60 10.48
N ASN A 218 -19.56 -15.63 11.82
CA ASN A 218 -20.76 -15.37 12.62
C ASN A 218 -21.24 -13.93 12.47
N ASP A 219 -20.32 -12.97 12.54
CA ASP A 219 -20.63 -11.54 12.40
C ASP A 219 -21.15 -11.23 10.98
N ALA A 220 -20.53 -11.81 9.96
CA ALA A 220 -20.93 -11.65 8.58
C ALA A 220 -22.31 -12.23 8.30
N ILE A 221 -22.65 -13.42 8.83
CA ILE A 221 -24.00 -13.98 8.72
C ILE A 221 -25.05 -13.03 9.33
N LEU A 222 -24.77 -12.49 10.53
CA LEU A 222 -25.66 -11.54 11.20
C LEU A 222 -25.80 -10.21 10.46
N LYS A 223 -24.72 -9.74 9.80
CA LYS A 223 -24.75 -8.51 9.01
C LYS A 223 -25.51 -8.72 7.71
N LEU A 224 -25.22 -9.79 6.97
CA LEU A 224 -25.89 -10.14 5.71
C LEU A 224 -27.39 -10.34 5.89
N SER A 225 -27.83 -10.95 7.01
CA SER A 225 -29.25 -11.16 7.30
C SER A 225 -30.02 -9.87 7.57
N LYS A 226 -29.32 -8.76 7.84
CA LYS A 226 -29.90 -7.42 8.05
C LYS A 226 -29.85 -6.53 6.81
N ILE A 227 -29.05 -6.88 5.80
CA ILE A 227 -28.98 -6.11 4.55
C ILE A 227 -30.27 -6.34 3.76
N ARG A 228 -30.81 -5.26 3.19
CA ARG A 228 -31.96 -5.25 2.29
C ARG A 228 -31.64 -4.49 1.03
N PHE A 229 -32.20 -4.92 -0.10
CA PHE A 229 -32.14 -4.19 -1.35
C PHE A 229 -33.43 -3.41 -1.53
N ILE A 230 -33.31 -2.18 -2.03
CA ILE A 230 -34.45 -1.30 -2.29
C ILE A 230 -34.40 -0.95 -3.77
N ASP A 231 -35.51 -1.09 -4.49
CA ASP A 231 -35.61 -0.68 -5.89
C ASP A 231 -35.71 0.85 -6.05
N GLY A 232 -35.73 1.32 -7.30
CA GLY A 232 -35.89 2.75 -7.60
C GLY A 232 -37.21 3.36 -7.11
N ASN A 233 -38.19 2.53 -6.73
CA ASN A 233 -39.49 2.94 -6.23
C ASN A 233 -39.59 2.86 -4.69
N GLY A 234 -38.48 2.55 -3.99
CA GLY A 234 -38.45 2.45 -2.54
C GLY A 234 -38.98 1.12 -1.98
N ARG A 235 -39.24 0.11 -2.82
CA ARG A 235 -39.74 -1.19 -2.39
C ARG A 235 -38.59 -2.15 -2.10
N GLU A 236 -38.74 -2.93 -1.03
CA GLU A 236 -37.77 -3.98 -0.71
C GLU A 236 -37.78 -5.06 -1.80
N THR A 237 -36.60 -5.39 -2.30
CA THR A 237 -36.40 -6.45 -3.30
C THR A 237 -35.54 -7.56 -2.72
N THR A 238 -35.85 -8.78 -3.13
CA THR A 238 -35.08 -9.97 -2.75
C THR A 238 -34.10 -10.33 -3.85
N VAL A 239 -32.80 -10.27 -3.56
CA VAL A 239 -31.77 -10.83 -4.44
C VAL A 239 -31.26 -12.16 -3.87
N PRO A 240 -31.06 -13.20 -4.71
CA PRO A 240 -30.55 -14.49 -4.24
C PRO A 240 -29.18 -14.38 -3.56
N SER A 241 -28.35 -13.40 -3.95
CA SER A 241 -26.95 -13.29 -3.54
C SER A 241 -26.75 -13.24 -2.03
N LEU A 242 -27.55 -12.47 -1.27
CA LEU A 242 -27.39 -12.39 0.20
C LEU A 242 -27.71 -13.72 0.87
N LYS A 243 -28.80 -14.37 0.45
CA LYS A 243 -29.20 -15.69 0.94
C LYS A 243 -28.10 -16.72 0.62
N ASN A 244 -27.56 -16.68 -0.60
CA ASN A 244 -26.50 -17.59 -1.03
C ASN A 244 -25.18 -17.36 -0.28
N TRP A 245 -24.83 -16.11 0.06
CA TRP A 245 -23.70 -15.83 0.94
C TRP A 245 -23.89 -16.41 2.34
N ILE A 246 -25.08 -16.26 2.93
CA ILE A 246 -25.39 -16.86 4.23
C ILE A 246 -25.29 -18.40 4.17
N ILE A 247 -25.80 -19.02 3.10
CA ILE A 247 -25.66 -20.46 2.88
C ILE A 247 -24.18 -20.84 2.78
N THR A 248 -23.40 -20.12 1.98
CA THR A 248 -21.96 -20.35 1.78
C THR A 248 -21.22 -20.31 3.11
N LEU A 249 -21.40 -19.26 3.91
CA LEU A 249 -20.72 -19.14 5.21
C LEU A 249 -21.12 -20.26 6.19
N ASN A 250 -22.40 -20.65 6.21
CA ASN A 250 -22.84 -21.79 7.01
C ASN A 250 -22.24 -23.12 6.53
N SER A 251 -22.13 -23.31 5.21
CA SER A 251 -21.46 -24.48 4.64
C SER A 251 -19.98 -24.52 5.00
N TYR A 252 -19.26 -23.40 4.91
CA TYR A 252 -17.85 -23.31 5.32
C TYR A 252 -17.65 -23.64 6.81
N LYS A 253 -18.56 -23.19 7.67
CA LYS A 253 -18.57 -23.59 9.09
C LYS A 253 -18.72 -25.10 9.27
N ARG A 254 -19.64 -25.73 8.53
CA ARG A 254 -19.86 -27.18 8.57
C ARG A 254 -18.67 -27.97 8.02
N VAL A 255 -18.08 -27.52 6.91
CA VAL A 255 -16.87 -28.12 6.34
C VAL A 255 -15.72 -28.02 7.34
N TRP A 256 -15.54 -26.88 8.01
CA TRP A 256 -14.52 -26.75 9.04
C TRP A 256 -14.76 -27.73 10.22
N GLN A 257 -15.99 -27.90 10.67
CA GLN A 257 -16.32 -28.90 11.70
C GLN A 257 -15.96 -30.32 11.23
N PHE A 258 -16.26 -30.66 9.99
CA PHE A 258 -15.84 -31.94 9.40
C PHE A 258 -14.32 -32.12 9.42
N PHE A 259 -13.56 -31.08 9.05
CA PHE A 259 -12.09 -31.11 9.08
C PHE A 259 -11.57 -31.35 10.50
N LYS A 260 -12.16 -30.68 11.51
CA LYS A 260 -11.81 -30.89 12.92
C LYS A 260 -12.07 -32.31 13.38
N THR A 261 -13.25 -32.86 13.08
CA THR A 261 -13.60 -34.24 13.47
C THR A 261 -12.67 -35.28 12.85
N ASN A 262 -12.12 -34.99 11.65
CA ASN A 262 -11.17 -35.84 10.95
C ASN A 262 -9.69 -35.49 11.23
N ASN A 263 -9.40 -34.69 12.26
CA ASN A 263 -8.03 -34.29 12.64
C ASN A 263 -7.24 -33.55 11.53
N ILE A 264 -7.94 -32.89 10.60
CA ILE A 264 -7.34 -32.05 9.55
C ILE A 264 -7.19 -30.62 10.10
N LYS A 265 -5.95 -30.18 10.30
CA LYS A 265 -5.64 -28.93 11.02
C LYS A 265 -5.81 -27.66 10.20
N VAL A 266 -5.94 -27.78 8.87
CA VAL A 266 -5.93 -26.66 7.94
C VAL A 266 -6.96 -26.87 6.85
N MET A 267 -7.78 -25.86 6.61
CA MET A 267 -8.71 -25.79 5.48
C MET A 267 -8.33 -24.60 4.61
N ARG A 268 -8.21 -24.78 3.30
CA ARG A 268 -7.89 -23.71 2.33
C ARG A 268 -9.18 -23.31 1.58
N PRO A 269 -9.86 -22.23 1.99
CA PRO A 269 -11.09 -21.74 1.35
C PRO A 269 -11.07 -21.71 -0.19
N ARG A 270 -9.94 -21.29 -0.78
CA ARG A 270 -9.77 -21.19 -2.22
C ARG A 270 -10.09 -22.46 -3.01
N TYR A 271 -9.95 -23.65 -2.41
CA TYR A 271 -10.20 -24.92 -3.11
C TYR A 271 -11.68 -25.30 -3.21
N PHE A 272 -12.59 -24.53 -2.62
CA PHE A 272 -14.04 -24.78 -2.70
C PHE A 272 -14.74 -23.88 -3.73
N ASN A 273 -13.98 -23.16 -4.57
CA ASN A 273 -14.52 -22.31 -5.63
C ASN A 273 -14.43 -22.99 -7.02
N SER A 274 -15.10 -22.42 -8.02
CA SER A 274 -15.10 -22.91 -9.40
C SER A 274 -13.91 -22.42 -10.24
N ASP A 275 -13.00 -21.62 -9.67
CA ASP A 275 -11.87 -21.02 -10.41
C ASP A 275 -11.04 -22.07 -11.15
N PRO A 276 -10.69 -23.25 -10.57
CA PRO A 276 -9.94 -24.27 -11.30
C PRO A 276 -10.65 -24.77 -12.57
N VAL A 277 -11.97 -24.90 -12.51
CA VAL A 277 -12.81 -25.34 -13.64
C VAL A 277 -12.90 -24.24 -14.69
N GLU A 278 -13.10 -22.99 -14.27
CA GLU A 278 -13.12 -21.83 -15.17
C GLU A 278 -11.77 -21.60 -15.85
N ASN A 279 -10.68 -21.77 -15.10
CA ASN A 279 -9.31 -21.75 -15.62
C ASN A 279 -9.09 -22.86 -16.65
N PHE A 280 -9.61 -24.06 -16.39
CA PHE A 280 -9.58 -25.16 -17.36
C PHE A 280 -10.32 -24.78 -18.65
N PHE A 281 -11.53 -24.22 -18.56
CA PHE A 281 -12.24 -23.73 -19.74
C PHE A 281 -11.49 -22.61 -20.47
N GLY A 282 -10.79 -21.74 -19.74
CA GLY A 282 -9.89 -20.75 -20.32
C GLY A 282 -8.76 -21.38 -21.13
N GLN A 283 -8.17 -22.48 -20.64
CA GLN A 283 -7.14 -23.23 -21.37
C GLN A 283 -7.70 -23.90 -22.62
N VAL A 284 -8.91 -24.46 -22.55
CA VAL A 284 -9.57 -25.05 -23.72
C VAL A 284 -9.77 -23.99 -24.82
N ARG A 285 -10.28 -22.80 -24.47
CA ARG A 285 -10.44 -21.69 -25.42
C ARG A 285 -9.10 -21.18 -25.98
N ALA A 286 -8.06 -21.18 -25.15
CA ALA A 286 -6.73 -20.71 -25.56
C ALA A 286 -5.97 -21.71 -26.46
N TYR A 287 -6.26 -23.01 -26.35
CA TYR A 287 -5.51 -24.08 -27.02
C TYR A 287 -5.48 -23.92 -28.55
N ASN A 288 -6.60 -23.51 -29.15
CA ASN A 288 -6.73 -23.36 -30.60
C ASN A 288 -6.61 -21.91 -31.09
N PHE A 289 -5.82 -21.07 -30.41
CA PHE A 289 -5.38 -19.72 -30.83
C PHE A 289 -6.46 -18.71 -31.31
N ARG A 290 -7.77 -19.04 -31.21
CA ARG A 290 -8.95 -18.22 -31.60
C ARG A 290 -10.31 -18.93 -31.51
N ASN A 291 -10.37 -20.25 -31.29
CA ASN A 291 -11.66 -20.92 -31.10
C ASN A 291 -12.20 -20.69 -29.68
N ASN A 292 -12.83 -19.54 -29.47
CA ASN A 292 -13.42 -19.15 -28.18
C ASN A 292 -14.71 -19.92 -27.84
N ASP A 293 -15.30 -20.62 -28.82
CA ASP A 293 -16.54 -21.37 -28.68
C ASP A 293 -16.41 -22.74 -29.37
N PRO A 294 -15.66 -23.67 -28.76
CA PRO A 294 -15.41 -24.98 -29.35
C PRO A 294 -16.69 -25.83 -29.36
N ASP A 295 -16.97 -26.48 -30.49
CA ASP A 295 -17.98 -27.54 -30.53
C ASP A 295 -17.60 -28.73 -29.64
N CYS A 296 -18.56 -29.64 -29.39
CA CYS A 296 -18.36 -30.79 -28.52
C CYS A 296 -17.17 -31.67 -28.94
N HIS A 297 -16.92 -31.81 -30.24
CA HIS A 297 -15.82 -32.63 -30.75
C HIS A 297 -14.46 -31.97 -30.50
N THR A 298 -14.36 -30.67 -30.76
CA THR A 298 -13.17 -29.84 -30.54
C THR A 298 -12.86 -29.75 -29.04
N PHE A 299 -13.88 -29.59 -28.21
CA PHE A 299 -13.76 -29.65 -26.75
C PHE A 299 -13.19 -31.00 -26.32
N LEU A 300 -13.74 -32.11 -26.81
CA LEU A 300 -13.28 -33.47 -26.47
C LEU A 300 -11.82 -33.71 -26.88
N CYS A 301 -11.43 -33.29 -28.08
CA CYS A 301 -10.06 -33.41 -28.58
C CYS A 301 -9.08 -32.56 -27.75
N THR A 302 -9.48 -31.33 -27.42
CA THR A 302 -8.68 -30.41 -26.60
C THR A 302 -8.56 -30.90 -25.16
N PHE A 303 -9.65 -31.40 -24.59
CA PHE A 303 -9.68 -32.01 -23.26
C PHE A 303 -8.70 -33.18 -23.17
N ARG A 304 -8.76 -34.12 -24.12
CA ARG A 304 -7.82 -35.26 -24.21
C ARG A 304 -6.37 -34.80 -24.32
N SER A 305 -6.12 -33.79 -25.17
CA SER A 305 -4.78 -33.24 -25.38
C SER A 305 -4.23 -32.55 -24.12
N LEU A 306 -5.05 -31.74 -23.44
CA LEU A 306 -4.69 -31.08 -22.19
C LEU A 306 -4.49 -32.07 -21.05
N LEU A 307 -5.32 -33.11 -20.98
CA LEU A 307 -5.19 -34.19 -20.01
C LEU A 307 -3.84 -34.90 -20.19
N ILE A 308 -3.54 -35.38 -21.41
CA ILE A 308 -2.25 -36.00 -21.75
C ILE A 308 -1.08 -35.05 -21.49
N THR A 309 -1.18 -33.78 -21.87
CA THR A 309 -0.13 -32.79 -21.66
C THR A 309 0.15 -32.54 -20.17
N ARG A 310 -0.90 -32.46 -19.34
CA ARG A 310 -0.78 -32.30 -17.89
C ARG A 310 -0.22 -33.57 -17.21
N PHE A 311 -0.58 -34.74 -17.73
CA PHE A 311 -0.06 -36.03 -17.29
C PHE A 311 1.42 -36.25 -17.67
N ILE A 312 1.88 -35.70 -18.81
CA ILE A 312 3.24 -35.87 -19.34
C ILE A 312 4.21 -34.77 -18.87
N LYS A 313 3.74 -33.64 -18.30
CA LYS A 313 4.63 -32.49 -18.00
C LYS A 313 4.45 -31.82 -16.64
N PHE A 314 5.59 -31.71 -15.97
CA PHE A 314 6.06 -30.62 -15.12
C PHE A 314 5.41 -29.28 -15.48
N HIS A 315 4.77 -28.64 -14.50
CA HIS A 315 4.19 -27.30 -14.64
C HIS A 315 5.26 -26.31 -15.13
N SER A 316 4.93 -25.53 -16.17
CA SER A 316 5.75 -24.41 -16.64
C SER A 316 5.12 -23.08 -16.21
N ASP A 317 5.92 -22.19 -15.64
CA ASP A 317 5.59 -20.85 -15.09
C ASP A 317 4.99 -19.82 -16.09
N GLY A 318 4.53 -20.25 -17.27
CA GLY A 318 4.14 -19.38 -18.39
C GLY A 318 2.65 -19.27 -18.68
N TYR A 319 1.77 -19.91 -17.91
CA TYR A 319 0.33 -19.81 -18.12
C TYR A 319 -0.26 -18.59 -17.40
N ASN A 320 -1.14 -17.84 -18.07
CA ASN A 320 -1.87 -16.70 -17.50
C ASN A 320 -3.08 -17.12 -16.61
N CYS A 321 -3.14 -18.39 -16.24
CA CYS A 321 -4.06 -18.87 -15.22
C CYS A 321 -3.34 -18.73 -13.88
N GLU A 322 -4.03 -18.23 -12.87
CA GLU A 322 -3.47 -18.24 -11.52
C GLU A 322 -3.05 -19.66 -11.16
N GLU A 323 -1.85 -19.82 -10.61
CA GLU A 323 -1.27 -21.12 -10.31
C GLU A 323 -2.18 -21.85 -9.31
N ASP A 324 -2.88 -22.86 -9.80
CA ASP A 324 -3.67 -23.74 -8.94
C ASP A 324 -2.69 -24.63 -8.20
N SER A 325 -2.39 -24.25 -6.96
CA SER A 325 -1.52 -24.98 -6.03
C SER A 325 -1.99 -26.40 -5.65
N GLY A 326 -2.99 -26.95 -6.35
CA GLY A 326 -3.37 -28.35 -6.26
C GLY A 326 -2.29 -29.26 -6.84
N GLU A 327 -1.70 -30.10 -5.99
CA GLU A 327 -0.86 -31.20 -6.46
C GLU A 327 -1.69 -32.14 -7.34
N GLN A 328 -1.16 -32.55 -8.49
CA GLN A 328 -1.82 -33.55 -9.33
C GLN A 328 -1.96 -34.86 -8.55
N LEU A 329 -3.20 -35.32 -8.39
CA LEU A 329 -3.55 -36.57 -7.69
C LEU A 329 -2.89 -37.82 -8.32
N LEU A 330 -2.53 -37.73 -9.60
CA LEU A 330 -1.91 -38.81 -10.37
C LEU A 330 -0.70 -38.26 -11.15
N LYS A 331 0.50 -38.57 -10.68
CA LYS A 331 1.73 -38.42 -11.47
C LYS A 331 1.93 -39.70 -12.26
N LEU A 332 2.09 -39.60 -13.58
CA LEU A 332 2.36 -40.76 -14.45
C LEU A 332 3.60 -41.55 -13.96
N GLN A 333 4.59 -40.82 -13.42
CA GLN A 333 5.78 -41.40 -12.78
C GLN A 333 5.44 -42.41 -11.69
N ASN A 334 4.38 -42.20 -10.91
CA ASN A 334 3.95 -43.12 -9.84
C ASN A 334 3.18 -44.32 -10.40
N LEU A 335 2.55 -44.18 -11.57
CA LEU A 335 1.79 -45.25 -12.22
C LEU A 335 2.71 -46.26 -12.93
N PHE A 336 3.90 -45.81 -13.35
CA PHE A 336 4.98 -46.64 -13.90
C PHE A 336 6.08 -46.96 -12.88
N ALA A 337 6.01 -46.40 -11.67
CA ALA A 337 6.86 -46.79 -10.54
C ALA A 337 6.26 -48.01 -9.84
N THR A 338 6.14 -49.12 -10.57
CA THR A 338 6.02 -50.44 -9.96
C THR A 338 7.21 -51.25 -10.44
N THR A 339 7.92 -51.85 -9.49
CA THR A 339 9.12 -52.71 -9.62
C THR A 339 10.49 -52.03 -9.48
N ALA A 340 10.72 -51.30 -8.39
CA ALA A 340 12.04 -51.32 -7.75
C ALA A 340 11.91 -50.96 -6.26
N THR A 341 12.31 -51.91 -5.41
CA THR A 341 12.63 -51.76 -3.98
C THR A 341 11.47 -51.40 -3.05
N ALA A 342 10.58 -52.37 -2.84
CA ALA A 342 10.20 -52.72 -1.48
C ALA A 342 11.37 -53.51 -0.88
N GLU A 343 12.32 -52.83 -0.25
CA GLU A 343 13.27 -53.37 0.75
C GLU A 343 14.16 -52.23 1.23
N ASN A 344 14.30 -52.11 2.56
CA ASN A 344 15.17 -51.19 3.30
C ASN A 344 14.60 -49.80 3.62
N ALA A 345 13.59 -49.78 4.49
CA ALA A 345 13.62 -48.85 5.61
C ALA A 345 14.54 -49.45 6.69
N ILE A 346 15.51 -48.67 7.20
CA ILE A 346 15.97 -48.61 8.61
C ILE A 346 17.16 -47.60 8.73
N GLU A 347 16.93 -46.60 9.61
CA GLU A 347 17.82 -45.91 10.55
C GLU A 347 19.06 -45.05 10.15
N SER A 348 18.91 -43.75 10.49
CA SER A 348 19.78 -42.84 11.27
C SER A 348 21.30 -42.69 11.04
N GLY A 349 21.73 -41.43 10.93
CA GLY A 349 23.05 -40.96 11.41
C GLY A 349 23.80 -40.02 10.46
N SER A 350 23.99 -38.75 10.84
CA SER A 350 25.10 -37.90 10.38
C SER A 350 26.35 -38.15 11.27
N PRO A 351 27.61 -37.79 10.92
CA PRO A 351 28.01 -36.70 10.01
C PRO A 351 29.27 -36.92 9.12
N ASP A 352 29.42 -35.99 8.18
CA ASP A 352 30.65 -35.40 7.64
C ASP A 352 31.42 -35.96 6.42
N SER A 353 31.80 -34.98 5.59
CA SER A 353 32.72 -34.86 4.44
C SER A 353 33.30 -36.10 3.75
N SER A 354 33.02 -36.23 2.45
CA SER A 354 34.05 -36.06 1.40
C SER A 354 33.42 -36.03 0.00
N ASP A 355 34.00 -35.17 -0.84
CA ASP A 355 33.77 -35.00 -2.27
C ASP A 355 33.64 -36.33 -3.02
N TYR A 356 32.49 -36.53 -3.69
CA TYR A 356 32.45 -37.12 -5.03
C TYR A 356 31.21 -36.57 -5.76
N GLN A 357 31.47 -35.61 -6.64
CA GLN A 357 30.52 -35.08 -7.62
C GLN A 357 29.91 -36.21 -8.44
N ARG A 358 28.66 -36.57 -8.14
CA ARG A 358 27.83 -37.40 -9.01
C ARG A 358 27.04 -36.49 -9.95
N PHE A 359 27.53 -36.38 -11.19
CA PHE A 359 26.85 -35.74 -12.32
C PHE A 359 25.38 -36.18 -12.40
N ARG A 360 24.44 -35.24 -12.20
CA ARG A 360 22.99 -35.45 -12.38
C ARG A 360 22.51 -34.79 -13.69
N PRO A 361 21.88 -35.54 -14.61
CA PRO A 361 21.27 -35.02 -15.85
C PRO A 361 20.17 -33.95 -15.63
N GLU A 362 19.59 -33.90 -14.42
CA GLU A 362 18.55 -32.94 -14.01
C GLU A 362 19.04 -31.47 -14.02
N SER A 363 20.35 -31.25 -13.92
CA SER A 363 20.96 -29.91 -13.99
C SER A 363 20.92 -29.29 -15.39
N ILE A 364 20.84 -30.11 -16.45
CA ILE A 364 20.94 -29.66 -17.84
C ILE A 364 19.60 -29.13 -18.36
N GLN A 365 18.46 -29.75 -18.02
CA GLN A 365 17.14 -29.28 -18.47
C GLN A 365 16.64 -28.03 -17.74
N GLY A 366 16.88 -27.94 -16.41
CA GLY A 366 16.59 -26.72 -15.64
C GLY A 366 17.46 -25.54 -16.06
N SER A 367 18.75 -25.79 -16.29
CA SER A 367 19.67 -24.82 -16.90
C SER A 367 19.23 -24.42 -18.31
N ALA A 368 18.82 -25.38 -19.16
CA ALA A 368 18.32 -25.10 -20.50
C ALA A 368 17.00 -24.31 -20.52
N GLY A 369 16.10 -24.52 -19.55
CA GLY A 369 14.85 -23.77 -19.42
C GLY A 369 15.07 -22.31 -18.99
N GLN A 370 15.92 -22.10 -17.98
CA GLN A 370 16.37 -20.75 -17.59
C GLN A 370 17.17 -20.09 -18.72
N GLU A 371 18.00 -20.85 -19.45
CA GLU A 371 18.74 -20.34 -20.59
C GLU A 371 17.80 -19.97 -21.74
N ARG A 372 16.73 -20.72 -22.01
CA ARG A 372 15.69 -20.32 -22.98
C ARG A 372 15.01 -19.01 -22.60
N LEU A 373 14.62 -18.84 -21.33
CA LEU A 373 14.03 -17.59 -20.82
C LEU A 373 15.01 -16.42 -20.92
N ARG A 374 16.28 -16.64 -20.56
CA ARG A 374 17.37 -15.66 -20.71
C ARG A 374 17.58 -15.32 -22.19
N VAL A 375 17.57 -16.30 -23.08
CA VAL A 375 17.75 -16.12 -24.53
C VAL A 375 16.61 -15.29 -25.13
N HIS A 376 15.35 -15.51 -24.76
CA HIS A 376 14.24 -14.67 -25.25
C HIS A 376 14.29 -13.23 -24.71
N SER A 377 14.64 -13.04 -23.43
CA SER A 377 14.83 -11.71 -22.85
C SER A 377 16.04 -10.97 -23.47
N ARG A 378 17.14 -11.71 -23.71
CA ARG A 378 18.33 -11.22 -24.43
C ARG A 378 17.96 -10.84 -25.87
N ALA A 379 17.19 -11.65 -26.59
CA ALA A 379 16.77 -11.36 -27.95
C ALA A 379 15.92 -10.08 -28.03
N TYR A 380 14.95 -9.89 -27.14
CA TYR A 380 14.16 -8.65 -27.08
C TYR A 380 15.03 -7.41 -26.87
N THR A 381 15.96 -7.48 -25.91
CA THR A 381 16.85 -6.35 -25.59
C THR A 381 17.88 -6.11 -26.70
N THR A 382 18.39 -7.17 -27.32
CA THR A 382 19.28 -7.08 -28.49
C THR A 382 18.57 -6.39 -29.65
N GLY A 383 17.30 -6.72 -29.91
CA GLY A 383 16.48 -6.04 -30.92
C GLY A 383 16.38 -4.54 -30.70
N TRP A 384 16.24 -4.09 -29.43
CA TRP A 384 16.30 -2.67 -29.10
C TRP A 384 17.65 -2.03 -29.42
N VAL A 385 18.76 -2.71 -29.12
CA VAL A 385 20.12 -2.25 -29.46
C VAL A 385 20.27 -2.13 -30.98
N MET A 386 19.81 -3.12 -31.74
CA MET A 386 19.92 -3.13 -33.20
C MET A 386 19.17 -1.95 -33.80
N ARG A 387 17.95 -1.71 -33.32
CA ARG A 387 17.15 -0.54 -33.72
C ARG A 387 17.87 0.79 -33.46
N LYS A 388 18.64 0.90 -32.37
CA LYS A 388 19.42 2.12 -32.05
C LYS A 388 20.63 2.29 -32.97
N ILE A 389 21.28 1.21 -33.36
CA ILE A 389 22.42 1.23 -34.29
C ILE A 389 21.93 1.54 -35.72
N LEU A 390 20.91 0.82 -36.21
CA LEU A 390 20.39 0.97 -37.58
C LEU A 390 19.74 2.34 -37.82
N ARG A 391 19.28 3.03 -36.77
CA ARG A 391 18.85 4.43 -36.88
C ARG A 391 20.01 5.41 -37.09
N LYS A 392 21.23 5.04 -36.71
CA LYS A 392 22.43 5.85 -36.89
C LYS A 392 23.19 5.49 -38.17
N ILE A 393 22.99 4.27 -38.69
CA ILE A 393 23.70 3.74 -39.86
C ILE A 393 22.67 3.25 -40.86
N ASN A 394 22.53 3.96 -41.98
CA ASN A 394 21.68 3.55 -43.09
C ASN A 394 22.46 2.62 -44.03
N CYS A 395 22.67 1.36 -43.63
CA CYS A 395 23.44 0.40 -44.40
C CYS A 395 22.74 -0.96 -44.46
N ARG A 396 22.38 -1.40 -45.67
CA ARG A 396 21.72 -2.68 -45.91
C ARG A 396 22.56 -3.88 -45.46
N THR A 397 23.85 -3.91 -45.77
CA THR A 397 24.75 -4.99 -45.34
C THR A 397 24.84 -5.13 -43.81
N CYS A 398 24.82 -4.00 -43.08
CA CYS A 398 24.77 -4.02 -41.62
C CYS A 398 23.42 -4.51 -41.10
N GLU A 399 22.32 -4.12 -41.75
CA GLU A 399 20.99 -4.61 -41.41
C GLU A 399 20.89 -6.12 -41.60
N GLU A 400 21.42 -6.66 -42.70
CA GLU A 400 21.46 -8.10 -42.98
C GLU A 400 22.33 -8.86 -41.96
N SER A 401 23.46 -8.30 -41.51
CA SER A 401 24.28 -8.92 -40.44
C SER A 401 23.62 -8.86 -39.05
N LEU A 402 22.93 -7.76 -38.73
CA LEU A 402 22.40 -7.49 -37.39
C LEU A 402 20.99 -8.02 -37.15
N THR A 403 20.22 -8.25 -38.21
CA THR A 403 18.80 -8.64 -38.13
C THR A 403 18.56 -10.01 -38.77
N SER A 404 17.40 -10.59 -38.48
CA SER A 404 16.97 -11.85 -39.09
C SER A 404 15.76 -11.57 -39.99
N PRO A 405 15.80 -11.93 -41.29
CA PRO A 405 14.65 -11.76 -42.18
C PRO A 405 13.48 -12.67 -41.78
N GLU A 406 13.79 -13.84 -41.22
CA GLU A 406 12.81 -14.81 -40.74
C GLU A 406 12.67 -14.80 -39.22
N THR A 407 11.43 -15.01 -38.74
CA THR A 407 11.13 -15.14 -37.33
C THR A 407 11.48 -16.54 -36.83
N LYS A 408 12.67 -16.70 -36.25
CA LYS A 408 13.11 -17.92 -35.56
C LYS A 408 12.54 -18.05 -34.13
N SER A 409 12.69 -19.22 -33.53
CA SER A 409 12.23 -19.53 -32.16
C SER A 409 12.71 -18.51 -31.12
N ILE A 410 13.94 -18.00 -31.23
CA ILE A 410 14.50 -16.97 -30.33
C ILE A 410 13.66 -15.68 -30.28
N HIS A 411 12.85 -15.41 -31.31
CA HIS A 411 12.04 -14.20 -31.46
C HIS A 411 10.61 -14.30 -30.92
N ASN A 412 10.19 -15.45 -30.38
CA ASN A 412 8.81 -15.69 -29.95
C ASN A 412 8.26 -14.58 -29.03
N TRP A 413 9.08 -14.08 -28.09
CA TRP A 413 8.69 -12.99 -27.20
C TRP A 413 8.54 -11.63 -27.89
N ILE A 414 9.34 -11.37 -28.92
CA ILE A 414 9.22 -10.17 -29.74
C ILE A 414 7.89 -10.23 -30.50
N SER A 415 7.59 -11.36 -31.15
CA SER A 415 6.32 -11.55 -31.87
C SER A 415 5.08 -11.49 -30.97
N PHE A 416 5.15 -11.97 -29.72
CA PHE A 416 4.03 -11.86 -28.78
C PHE A 416 3.75 -10.43 -28.33
N ARG A 417 4.77 -9.56 -28.35
CA ARG A 417 4.65 -8.15 -27.98
C ARG A 417 4.32 -7.25 -29.16
N GLU A 418 4.35 -7.78 -30.39
CA GLU A 418 3.83 -7.08 -31.56
C GLU A 418 2.30 -7.22 -31.61
N PHE A 419 1.60 -6.09 -31.44
CA PHE A 419 0.15 -6.07 -31.53
C PHE A 419 -0.30 -6.29 -32.97
N LYS A 420 -1.13 -7.34 -33.19
CA LYS A 420 -1.68 -7.70 -34.51
C LYS A 420 -2.46 -6.58 -35.20
N SER A 421 -2.91 -5.56 -34.47
CA SER A 421 -3.64 -4.40 -34.98
C SER A 421 -2.75 -3.29 -35.57
N ILE A 422 -1.42 -3.37 -35.43
CA ILE A 422 -0.49 -2.38 -35.96
C ILE A 422 -0.02 -2.85 -37.35
N LYS A 423 -0.34 -2.07 -38.39
CA LYS A 423 0.00 -2.40 -39.80
C LYS A 423 1.51 -2.48 -40.11
N ALA A 424 2.38 -2.04 -39.20
CA ALA A 424 3.84 -2.04 -39.38
C ALA A 424 4.54 -2.75 -38.22
N LYS A 425 5.47 -3.67 -38.54
CA LYS A 425 6.39 -4.27 -37.57
C LYS A 425 7.26 -3.16 -36.97
N LYS A 426 7.00 -2.81 -35.71
CA LYS A 426 7.72 -1.71 -35.01
C LYS A 426 8.93 -2.22 -34.24
N LEU A 427 9.01 -3.54 -33.97
CA LEU A 427 10.11 -4.16 -33.25
C LEU A 427 11.12 -4.76 -34.23
N THR A 428 12.40 -4.76 -33.82
CA THR A 428 13.50 -5.28 -34.63
C THR A 428 13.83 -6.69 -34.18
N TYR A 429 13.95 -7.60 -35.15
CA TYR A 429 14.26 -9.00 -34.96
C TYR A 429 15.77 -9.22 -35.15
N PRO A 430 16.56 -9.41 -34.07
CA PRO A 430 18.02 -9.50 -34.19
C PRO A 430 18.48 -10.81 -34.82
N SER A 431 19.67 -10.84 -35.41
CA SER A 431 20.31 -12.10 -35.83
C SER A 431 20.76 -12.91 -34.61
N GLU A 432 20.87 -14.23 -34.75
CA GLU A 432 21.34 -15.10 -33.67
C GLU A 432 22.77 -14.74 -33.23
N TYR A 433 23.62 -14.36 -34.19
CA TYR A 433 24.96 -13.88 -33.93
C TYR A 433 24.97 -12.60 -33.08
N ALA A 434 24.08 -11.64 -33.36
CA ALA A 434 23.92 -10.45 -32.55
C ALA A 434 23.47 -10.79 -31.11
N VAL A 435 22.55 -11.74 -30.93
CA VAL A 435 22.11 -12.17 -29.59
C VAL A 435 23.24 -12.85 -28.81
N ARG A 436 24.05 -13.68 -29.48
CA ARG A 436 25.23 -14.32 -28.88
C ARG A 436 26.29 -13.28 -28.47
N LEU A 437 26.58 -12.31 -29.33
CA LEU A 437 27.49 -11.21 -29.02
C LEU A 437 27.00 -10.41 -27.81
N PHE A 438 25.72 -10.05 -27.78
CA PHE A 438 25.11 -9.36 -26.64
C PHE A 438 25.24 -10.14 -25.33
N GLY A 439 25.03 -11.46 -25.37
CA GLY A 439 25.23 -12.35 -24.23
C GLY A 439 26.66 -12.34 -23.70
N LYS A 440 27.66 -12.47 -24.58
CA LYS A 440 29.08 -12.45 -24.22
C LYS A 440 29.52 -11.11 -23.62
N ILE A 441 29.04 -10.00 -24.17
CA ILE A 441 29.34 -8.66 -23.62
C ILE A 441 28.77 -8.52 -22.20
N ILE A 442 27.54 -9.00 -21.97
CA ILE A 442 26.92 -8.99 -20.63
C ILE A 442 27.72 -9.83 -19.65
N GLU A 443 28.12 -11.03 -20.04
CA GLU A 443 28.89 -11.95 -19.21
C GLU A 443 30.22 -11.31 -18.79
N GLU A 444 30.99 -10.82 -19.75
CA GLU A 444 32.27 -10.16 -19.48
C GLU A 444 32.07 -8.92 -18.60
N ALA A 445 31.06 -8.09 -18.89
CA ALA A 445 30.76 -6.92 -18.07
C ALA A 445 30.39 -7.29 -16.62
N ASN A 446 29.56 -8.32 -16.42
CA ASN A 446 29.18 -8.77 -15.08
C ASN A 446 30.37 -9.35 -14.31
N ILE A 447 31.25 -10.12 -14.96
CA ILE A 447 32.47 -10.64 -14.33
C ILE A 447 33.34 -9.49 -13.81
N ASN A 448 33.57 -8.45 -14.63
CA ASN A 448 34.36 -7.30 -14.24
C ASN A 448 33.68 -6.44 -13.14
N LEU A 449 32.35 -6.30 -13.20
CA LEU A 449 31.57 -5.57 -12.20
C LEU A 449 31.54 -6.29 -10.84
N GLU A 450 31.57 -7.63 -10.81
CA GLU A 450 31.61 -8.40 -9.56
C GLU A 450 33.01 -8.49 -8.96
N THR A 451 34.06 -8.52 -9.79
CA THR A 451 35.45 -8.66 -9.34
C THR A 451 36.08 -7.32 -8.96
N ASN A 452 35.99 -6.29 -9.82
CA ASN A 452 36.71 -5.02 -9.66
C ASN A 452 35.83 -3.78 -9.96
N PRO A 453 34.70 -3.57 -9.26
CA PRO A 453 33.78 -2.47 -9.55
C PRO A 453 34.36 -1.06 -9.31
N GLN A 454 35.46 -0.96 -8.56
CA GLN A 454 36.11 0.31 -8.20
C GLN A 454 37.23 0.70 -9.18
N GLN A 455 37.53 -0.16 -10.15
CA GLN A 455 38.61 0.08 -11.10
C GLN A 455 38.32 1.33 -11.94
N GLN A 456 39.31 2.23 -12.04
CA GLN A 456 39.23 3.36 -12.96
C GLN A 456 39.14 2.86 -14.40
N ASP A 457 38.41 3.59 -15.23
CA ASP A 457 38.22 3.27 -16.65
C ASP A 457 37.64 1.86 -16.93
N LEU A 458 36.87 1.29 -15.98
CA LEU A 458 36.27 -0.05 -16.09
C LEU A 458 35.60 -0.32 -17.45
N ILE A 459 34.76 0.61 -17.93
CA ILE A 459 34.07 0.47 -19.22
C ILE A 459 35.07 0.41 -20.38
N LYS A 460 36.14 1.23 -20.34
CA LYS A 460 37.19 1.26 -21.36
C LYS A 460 37.96 -0.07 -21.36
N ASN A 461 38.26 -0.62 -20.19
CA ASN A 461 38.96 -1.89 -20.05
C ASN A 461 38.11 -3.07 -20.56
N ILE A 462 36.80 -3.09 -20.23
CA ILE A 462 35.87 -4.09 -20.77
C ILE A 462 35.79 -3.97 -22.30
N LYS A 463 35.69 -2.74 -22.85
CA LYS A 463 35.70 -2.52 -24.30
C LYS A 463 36.97 -3.06 -24.95
N SER A 464 38.15 -2.75 -24.41
CA SER A 464 39.43 -3.22 -24.94
C SER A 464 39.54 -4.74 -24.93
N LYS A 465 39.11 -5.39 -23.83
CA LYS A 465 39.14 -6.85 -23.68
C LYS A 465 38.19 -7.57 -24.64
N ILE A 466 37.03 -6.99 -24.92
CA ILE A 466 36.09 -7.58 -25.90
C ILE A 466 36.60 -7.35 -27.33
N LYS A 467 37.17 -6.17 -27.62
CA LYS A 467 37.74 -5.86 -28.94
C LYS A 467 38.95 -6.72 -29.28
N SER A 468 39.76 -7.12 -28.30
CA SER A 468 40.89 -8.03 -28.55
C SER A 468 40.46 -9.40 -29.07
N ASN A 469 39.18 -9.78 -28.91
CA ASN A 469 38.64 -10.99 -29.50
C ASN A 469 37.95 -10.68 -30.85
N GLN A 470 38.75 -10.36 -31.86
CA GLN A 470 38.29 -9.95 -33.20
C GLN A 470 37.26 -10.92 -33.81
N SER A 471 37.42 -12.22 -33.52
CA SER A 471 36.55 -13.29 -34.03
C SER A 471 35.07 -13.14 -33.64
N MET A 472 34.78 -12.42 -32.55
CA MET A 472 33.42 -12.19 -32.10
C MET A 472 32.60 -11.29 -33.03
N PHE A 473 33.27 -10.56 -33.91
CA PHE A 473 32.68 -9.58 -34.83
C PHE A 473 32.68 -10.05 -36.29
N ASP A 474 33.08 -11.30 -36.56
CA ASP A 474 33.23 -11.82 -37.93
C ASP A 474 31.90 -11.91 -38.70
N PHE A 475 30.76 -11.96 -38.00
CA PHE A 475 29.44 -11.93 -38.63
C PHE A 475 29.07 -10.54 -39.20
N LEU A 476 29.84 -9.50 -38.89
CA LEU A 476 29.67 -8.16 -39.44
C LEU A 476 30.38 -8.07 -40.80
N ASN A 477 29.63 -8.29 -41.87
CA ASN A 477 30.16 -8.43 -43.22
C ASN A 477 30.43 -7.09 -43.93
N CYS A 478 30.17 -5.95 -43.27
CA CYS A 478 30.30 -4.63 -43.87
C CYS A 478 31.64 -3.98 -43.50
N GLU A 479 32.60 -3.97 -44.42
CA GLU A 479 33.95 -3.43 -44.19
C GLU A 479 33.95 -1.95 -43.80
N SER A 480 33.08 -1.12 -44.41
CA SER A 480 33.02 0.32 -44.16
C SER A 480 32.46 0.68 -42.78
N HIS A 481 31.55 -0.13 -42.23
CA HIS A 481 30.86 0.18 -40.97
C HIS A 481 31.22 -0.76 -39.82
N ARG A 482 32.02 -1.81 -40.04
CA ARG A 482 32.36 -2.83 -39.02
C ARG A 482 32.84 -2.22 -37.70
N ASN A 483 33.75 -1.24 -37.78
CA ASN A 483 34.30 -0.57 -36.60
C ASN A 483 33.24 0.25 -35.86
N ILE A 484 32.47 1.07 -36.57
CA ILE A 484 31.45 1.96 -35.99
C ILE A 484 30.30 1.14 -35.37
N VAL A 485 29.84 0.09 -36.06
CA VAL A 485 28.83 -0.84 -35.53
C VAL A 485 29.32 -1.50 -34.25
N THR A 486 30.57 -1.96 -34.24
CA THR A 486 31.22 -2.56 -33.07
C THR A 486 31.25 -1.60 -31.88
N GLU A 487 31.65 -0.34 -32.10
CA GLU A 487 31.63 0.68 -31.04
C GLU A 487 30.25 0.91 -30.46
N TYR A 488 29.24 1.13 -31.31
CA TYR A 488 27.88 1.39 -30.84
C TYR A 488 27.26 0.18 -30.14
N PHE A 489 27.53 -1.03 -30.63
CA PHE A 489 27.07 -2.25 -29.99
C PHE A 489 27.62 -2.36 -28.57
N LEU A 490 28.93 -2.16 -28.41
CA LEU A 490 29.59 -2.18 -27.11
C LEU A 490 29.05 -1.06 -26.20
N GLU A 491 28.94 0.16 -26.70
CA GLU A 491 28.47 1.30 -25.92
C GLU A 491 27.06 1.09 -25.37
N TYR A 492 26.10 0.75 -26.22
CA TYR A 492 24.71 0.56 -25.79
C TYR A 492 24.56 -0.64 -24.86
N THR A 493 25.24 -1.74 -25.16
CA THR A 493 25.16 -2.96 -24.33
C THR A 493 25.77 -2.71 -22.96
N LEU A 494 26.99 -2.16 -22.88
CA LEU A 494 27.66 -1.89 -21.61
C LEU A 494 26.88 -0.88 -20.76
N ARG A 495 26.34 0.18 -21.37
CA ARG A 495 25.53 1.17 -20.65
C ARG A 495 24.29 0.54 -20.00
N LEU A 496 23.59 -0.35 -20.72
CA LEU A 496 22.44 -1.08 -20.19
C LEU A 496 22.85 -2.00 -19.04
N THR A 497 23.92 -2.79 -19.21
CA THR A 497 24.39 -3.75 -18.22
C THR A 497 24.82 -3.06 -16.92
N VAL A 498 25.64 -2.01 -17.02
CA VAL A 498 26.12 -1.25 -15.85
C VAL A 498 24.95 -0.58 -15.13
N PHE A 499 24.02 0.03 -15.86
CA PHE A 499 22.83 0.65 -15.27
C PHE A 499 21.96 -0.38 -14.53
N ASN A 500 21.72 -1.54 -15.14
CA ASN A 500 20.95 -2.61 -14.52
C ASN A 500 21.63 -3.14 -13.26
N TRP A 501 22.95 -3.36 -13.30
CA TRP A 501 23.74 -3.79 -12.15
C TRP A 501 23.65 -2.78 -11.00
N CYS A 502 23.87 -1.50 -11.27
CA CYS A 502 23.76 -0.43 -10.28
C CYS A 502 22.36 -0.36 -9.67
N ASN A 503 21.31 -0.50 -10.48
CA ASN A 503 19.93 -0.47 -10.00
C ASN A 503 19.60 -1.64 -9.07
N ILE A 504 20.10 -2.85 -9.36
CA ILE A 504 19.92 -4.00 -8.49
C ILE A 504 20.60 -3.75 -7.14
N ILE A 505 21.86 -3.31 -7.15
CA ILE A 505 22.60 -2.95 -5.93
C ILE A 505 21.87 -1.87 -5.13
N ASN A 506 21.37 -0.82 -5.79
CA ASN A 506 20.63 0.26 -5.13
C ASN A 506 19.31 -0.19 -4.52
N LYS A 507 18.58 -1.10 -5.19
CA LYS A 507 17.34 -1.69 -4.64
C LYS A 507 17.61 -2.53 -3.40
N ILE A 508 18.72 -3.28 -3.37
CA ILE A 508 19.16 -4.04 -2.20
C ILE A 508 19.52 -3.07 -1.06
N LEU A 509 20.31 -2.03 -1.33
CA LEU A 509 20.70 -1.02 -0.33
C LEU A 509 19.51 -0.25 0.25
N LYS A 510 18.42 -0.08 -0.51
CA LYS A 510 17.17 0.56 -0.08
C LYS A 510 16.18 -0.39 0.60
N GLY A 511 16.39 -1.71 0.51
CA GLY A 511 15.50 -2.71 1.09
C GLY A 511 14.19 -2.91 0.32
N THR A 512 14.13 -2.55 -0.97
CA THR A 512 12.93 -2.70 -1.81
C THR A 512 12.87 -4.04 -2.54
N ASP A 513 14.00 -4.74 -2.67
CA ASP A 513 14.12 -6.01 -3.39
C ASP A 513 14.73 -7.08 -2.47
N VAL A 514 13.95 -7.46 -1.44
CA VAL A 514 14.34 -8.40 -0.38
C VAL A 514 13.86 -9.83 -0.69
N SER A 515 12.97 -9.99 -1.67
CA SER A 515 12.36 -11.28 -2.06
C SER A 515 13.30 -12.18 -2.87
N ARG A 516 14.25 -11.60 -3.63
CA ARG A 516 15.33 -12.33 -4.32
C ARG A 516 16.33 -13.00 -3.36
N LEU A 517 16.22 -12.71 -2.06
CA LEU A 517 17.15 -13.13 -1.00
C LEU A 517 16.70 -14.42 -0.28
N ALA A 518 15.67 -15.12 -0.78
CA ALA A 518 15.26 -16.42 -0.27
C ALA A 518 16.18 -17.58 -0.72
N ASN A 519 17.07 -17.31 -1.69
CA ASN A 519 18.04 -18.27 -2.21
C ASN A 519 19.43 -18.00 -1.58
N ASN A 520 20.11 -19.06 -1.16
CA ASN A 520 21.34 -19.01 -0.37
C ASN A 520 22.61 -18.52 -1.13
N GLU A 521 22.52 -18.20 -2.42
CA GLU A 521 23.67 -17.81 -3.24
C GLU A 521 23.45 -16.46 -3.93
N LEU A 522 24.02 -15.40 -3.34
CA LEU A 522 24.05 -14.06 -3.94
C LEU A 522 25.43 -13.76 -4.53
N PRO A 523 25.50 -13.08 -5.69
CA PRO A 523 26.76 -12.53 -6.19
C PRO A 523 27.46 -11.66 -5.14
N ALA A 524 28.80 -11.67 -5.14
CA ALA A 524 29.62 -11.08 -4.09
C ALA A 524 29.28 -9.62 -3.78
N MET A 525 29.03 -8.80 -4.82
CA MET A 525 28.69 -7.39 -4.62
C MET A 525 27.26 -7.18 -4.10
N GLN A 526 26.32 -8.05 -4.48
CA GLN A 526 24.97 -8.05 -3.94
C GLN A 526 24.96 -8.44 -2.45
N LEU A 527 25.79 -9.42 -2.07
CA LEU A 527 25.98 -9.82 -0.67
C LEU A 527 26.60 -8.68 0.16
N LYS A 528 27.64 -8.00 -0.37
CA LYS A 528 28.22 -6.80 0.28
C LYS A 528 27.19 -5.69 0.47
N ALA A 529 26.38 -5.41 -0.54
CA ALA A 529 25.31 -4.42 -0.46
C ALA A 529 24.27 -4.78 0.61
N PHE A 530 23.89 -6.06 0.69
CA PHE A 530 22.96 -6.57 1.69
C PHE A 530 23.50 -6.45 3.12
N ASN A 531 24.77 -6.84 3.35
CA ASN A 531 25.41 -6.69 4.66
C ASN A 531 25.45 -5.23 5.13
N LYS A 532 25.69 -4.29 4.20
CA LYS A 532 25.64 -2.85 4.49
C LYS A 532 24.23 -2.37 4.85
N TYR A 533 23.21 -2.86 4.15
CA TYR A 533 21.81 -2.59 4.49
C TYR A 533 21.43 -3.13 5.88
N LYS A 534 21.81 -4.37 6.20
CA LYS A 534 21.57 -5.02 7.50
C LYS A 534 22.23 -4.23 8.64
N THR A 535 23.43 -3.70 8.43
CA THR A 535 24.13 -2.84 9.39
C THR A 535 23.42 -1.51 9.60
N LYS A 536 22.96 -0.84 8.53
CA LYS A 536 22.14 0.38 8.64
C LYS A 536 20.82 0.15 9.38
N LEU A 537 20.18 -1.00 9.21
CA LEU A 537 18.97 -1.38 9.96
C LEU A 537 19.26 -1.57 11.45
N LYS A 538 20.38 -2.22 11.82
CA LYS A 538 20.79 -2.37 13.22
C LYS A 538 21.04 -1.02 13.88
N ASN A 539 21.76 -0.11 13.23
CA ASN A 539 22.04 1.22 13.79
C ASN A 539 20.77 2.08 13.95
N LYS A 540 19.79 1.96 13.03
CA LYS A 540 18.47 2.61 13.18
C LYS A 540 17.62 2.06 14.33
N ARG A 541 17.87 0.82 14.78
CA ARG A 541 17.20 0.21 15.93
C ARG A 541 17.88 0.54 17.26
N LEU A 542 19.16 0.89 17.25
CA LEU A 542 19.93 1.29 18.44
C LEU A 542 19.79 2.80 18.75
N ASN A 543 19.51 3.62 17.73
CA ASN A 543 19.28 5.07 17.88
C ASN A 543 17.79 5.44 18.01
N LYS A 544 16.93 4.47 18.33
CA LYS A 544 15.51 4.63 18.68
C LYS A 544 15.31 4.02 20.05
#